data_AF-A0A2M8M9R3-F1
#
_entry.id   AF-A0A2M8M9R3-F1
#
_cell.length_a   1.000
_cell.length_b   1.000
_cell.length_c   1.000
_cell.angle_alpha   90.00
_cell.angle_beta   90.00
_cell.angle_gamma   90.00
#
_symmetry.space_group_name_H-M   'P 1'
#
loop_
_entity.id
_entity.type
_entity.pdbx_description
1 polymer ?
#
loop_
_entity_poly.entity_id
_entity_poly.type
_entity_poly.pdbx_seq_one_letter_code
_entity_poly.pdbx_strand_id
1 'polypeptide(L)'
;MIKLKQILLLTVLSIGMMAYAQGPNNTGTYYKPADGFTGKTLKTKLYQIVGKLHTTEYNGLWETYKTADVRPDGKLWDMYSKSTSYEIGGSMQGHASGSEGGGYNREHSMPKSWFHKQKPMHNDAFHVVPADTYVNSVRNNFPYGENKGEMFTGKGNFGKKGKCTTPGYSGTVFEPADEYKGDFARIYFYMATAYEAAIAGWKSPVMSGNEYKPYVKWQMDMLMRWAKEDPVSQKEILRNEAVAKVQGNRNPFIDYPGLEEYLWGSKVDEKFSYDNYVSPTPANPNDVGGVYPGYNGEDPEDPQDPNQSDDKYTFKKITQDSELQTGTDYLIVCEAENTALGKADGTKTGKFYAPAKVEIKNFTITTTVDGKNTPHRIKISGAEGAYALFDIGTGVYLVSKTNKNSLEGIENESLTWTIAFTEEGNADIKSTLSEKRSIFYNAQMQRFSVYNSTTQKPVQLYKFDKVETGITYVTTTTHPAAAGIYTIYGQKVSDDSNTTNLSKGVYIVNGKKVLVK
;
A
#
# COMPACT_ATOMS: atom_id res chain seq x y z
N MET A 1 -25.07 0.42 -61.55
CA MET A 1 -25.60 1.25 -60.45
C MET A 1 -26.02 0.33 -59.31
N ILE A 2 -25.29 0.35 -58.20
CA ILE A 2 -25.72 -0.37 -56.99
C ILE A 2 -26.92 0.40 -56.43
N LYS A 3 -28.06 -0.27 -56.24
CA LYS A 3 -29.29 0.38 -55.76
C LYS A 3 -29.11 0.81 -54.30
N LEU A 4 -29.68 1.94 -53.89
CA LEU A 4 -29.56 2.49 -52.53
C LEU A 4 -29.87 1.47 -51.42
N LYS A 5 -30.81 0.55 -51.66
CA LYS A 5 -31.14 -0.57 -50.75
C LYS A 5 -30.01 -1.60 -50.58
N GLN A 6 -29.21 -1.85 -51.62
CA GLN A 6 -28.05 -2.75 -51.56
C GLN A 6 -26.88 -2.09 -50.82
N ILE A 7 -26.71 -0.77 -50.94
CA ILE A 7 -25.74 0.00 -50.14
C ILE A 7 -26.14 -0.06 -48.67
N LEU A 8 -27.42 0.19 -48.34
CA LEU A 8 -27.91 0.14 -46.97
C LEU A 8 -27.74 -1.25 -46.33
N LEU A 9 -28.03 -2.32 -47.10
CA LEU A 9 -27.86 -3.69 -46.63
C LEU A 9 -26.38 -4.04 -46.40
N LEU A 10 -25.47 -3.62 -47.30
CA LEU A 10 -24.04 -3.81 -47.13
C LEU A 10 -23.51 -3.04 -45.90
N THR A 11 -23.97 -1.81 -45.68
CA THR A 11 -23.59 -1.01 -44.50
C THR A 11 -24.07 -1.66 -43.21
N VAL A 12 -25.31 -2.15 -43.15
CA VAL A 12 -25.85 -2.87 -41.98
C VAL A 12 -25.12 -4.19 -41.74
N LEU A 13 -24.80 -4.95 -42.79
CA LEU A 13 -23.99 -6.18 -42.68
C LEU A 13 -22.58 -5.89 -42.17
N SER A 14 -21.98 -4.77 -42.61
CA SER A 14 -20.65 -4.33 -42.19
C SER A 14 -20.62 -3.90 -40.72
N ILE A 15 -21.64 -3.15 -40.27
CA ILE A 15 -21.79 -2.75 -38.86
C ILE A 15 -22.04 -3.98 -37.97
N GLY A 16 -22.85 -4.95 -38.44
CA GLY A 16 -23.05 -6.23 -37.76
C GLY A 16 -21.75 -7.02 -37.60
N MET A 17 -20.95 -7.16 -38.67
CA MET A 17 -19.65 -7.85 -38.60
C MET A 17 -18.64 -7.15 -37.68
N MET A 18 -18.66 -5.80 -37.62
CA MET A 18 -17.81 -5.05 -36.68
C MET A 18 -18.22 -5.28 -35.22
N ALA A 19 -19.52 -5.38 -34.92
CA ALA A 19 -20.01 -5.70 -33.58
C ALA A 19 -19.70 -7.15 -33.15
N TYR A 20 -19.77 -8.12 -34.07
CA TYR A 20 -19.34 -9.50 -33.82
C TYR A 20 -17.81 -9.68 -33.72
N ALA A 21 -17.03 -8.71 -34.21
CA ALA A 21 -15.57 -8.71 -34.10
C ALA A 21 -15.06 -8.19 -32.74
N GLN A 22 -15.86 -7.40 -32.01
CA GLN A 22 -15.55 -6.92 -30.67
C GLN A 22 -16.13 -7.90 -29.63
N GLY A 23 -15.52 -9.08 -29.48
CA GLY A 23 -15.85 -10.00 -28.38
C GLY A 23 -15.60 -9.37 -26.99
N PRO A 24 -16.00 -10.03 -25.89
CA PRO A 24 -15.76 -9.55 -24.52
C PRO A 24 -14.35 -9.00 -24.31
N ASN A 25 -14.27 -7.87 -23.59
CA ASN A 25 -13.03 -7.13 -23.30
C ASN A 25 -12.23 -6.73 -24.56
N ASN A 26 -12.90 -6.53 -25.71
CA ASN A 26 -12.31 -6.22 -27.02
C ASN A 26 -11.33 -7.30 -27.54
N THR A 27 -11.48 -8.54 -27.07
CA THR A 27 -10.55 -9.62 -27.43
C THR A 27 -11.00 -10.44 -28.64
N GLY A 28 -12.13 -10.09 -29.27
CA GLY A 28 -12.73 -10.95 -30.30
C GLY A 28 -12.92 -12.36 -29.75
N THR A 29 -12.85 -13.40 -30.59
CA THR A 29 -12.98 -14.80 -30.16
C THR A 29 -11.71 -15.40 -29.56
N TYR A 30 -10.70 -14.59 -29.23
CA TYR A 30 -9.35 -15.05 -28.89
C TYR A 30 -9.34 -16.02 -27.68
N TYR A 31 -10.11 -15.73 -26.64
CA TYR A 31 -10.17 -16.56 -25.43
C TYR A 31 -11.31 -17.58 -25.41
N LYS A 32 -12.15 -17.62 -26.44
CA LYS A 32 -13.29 -18.55 -26.53
C LYS A 32 -12.91 -20.02 -26.30
N PRO A 33 -11.74 -20.54 -26.74
CA PRO A 33 -11.35 -21.92 -26.46
C PRO A 33 -11.09 -22.27 -24.98
N ALA A 34 -10.98 -21.26 -24.10
CA ALA A 34 -10.85 -21.45 -22.65
C ALA A 34 -12.19 -21.50 -21.91
N ASP A 35 -13.31 -21.21 -22.59
CA ASP A 35 -14.64 -21.20 -22.00
C ASP A 35 -15.03 -22.56 -21.39
N GLY A 36 -15.63 -22.51 -20.20
CA GLY A 36 -16.16 -23.66 -19.47
C GLY A 36 -15.13 -24.49 -18.69
N PHE A 37 -13.84 -24.16 -18.75
CA PHE A 37 -12.78 -24.88 -18.03
C PHE A 37 -12.48 -24.27 -16.65
N THR A 38 -11.83 -25.06 -15.78
CA THR A 38 -11.49 -24.68 -14.39
C THR A 38 -10.02 -24.98 -14.06
N GLY A 39 -9.47 -24.30 -13.05
CA GLY A 39 -8.17 -24.62 -12.42
C GLY A 39 -7.04 -24.98 -13.38
N LYS A 40 -6.43 -26.16 -13.18
CA LYS A 40 -5.30 -26.63 -13.99
C LYS A 40 -5.65 -26.75 -15.47
N THR A 41 -6.83 -27.29 -15.80
CA THR A 41 -7.24 -27.46 -17.20
C THR A 41 -7.44 -26.11 -17.88
N LEU A 42 -8.04 -25.14 -17.18
CA LEU A 42 -8.17 -23.76 -17.67
C LEU A 42 -6.80 -23.14 -17.95
N LYS A 43 -5.84 -23.28 -17.02
CA LYS A 43 -4.47 -22.81 -17.22
C LYS A 43 -3.84 -23.40 -18.49
N THR A 44 -3.94 -24.72 -18.70
CA THR A 44 -3.43 -25.38 -19.90
C THR A 44 -4.14 -24.89 -21.18
N LYS A 45 -5.45 -24.59 -21.13
CA LYS A 45 -6.17 -23.98 -22.26
C LYS A 45 -5.65 -22.58 -22.58
N LEU A 46 -5.43 -21.77 -21.57
CA LEU A 46 -4.84 -20.45 -21.72
C LEU A 46 -3.42 -20.55 -22.29
N TYR A 47 -2.58 -21.47 -21.81
CA TYR A 47 -1.27 -21.77 -22.40
C TYR A 47 -1.37 -22.09 -23.90
N GLN A 48 -2.32 -22.93 -24.31
CA GLN A 48 -2.52 -23.27 -25.74
C GLN A 48 -2.96 -22.07 -26.60
N ILE A 49 -3.56 -21.05 -25.99
CA ILE A 49 -3.99 -19.81 -26.64
C ILE A 49 -2.82 -18.81 -26.67
N VAL A 50 -2.27 -18.46 -25.51
CA VAL A 50 -1.30 -17.36 -25.34
C VAL A 50 0.15 -17.79 -25.57
N GLY A 51 0.46 -19.08 -25.42
CA GLY A 51 1.78 -19.68 -25.64
C GLY A 51 2.14 -19.87 -27.11
N LYS A 52 1.26 -19.49 -28.05
CA LYS A 52 1.54 -19.38 -29.48
C LYS A 52 2.08 -17.99 -29.82
N LEU A 53 3.14 -17.58 -29.14
CA LEU A 53 3.65 -16.21 -29.25
C LEU A 53 4.71 -16.04 -30.36
N HIS A 54 4.66 -14.90 -31.05
CA HIS A 54 5.68 -14.47 -31.99
C HIS A 54 6.51 -13.34 -31.35
N THR A 55 7.60 -13.68 -30.65
CA THR A 55 8.45 -12.62 -30.09
C THR A 55 9.25 -11.93 -31.18
N THR A 56 9.43 -10.63 -31.01
CA THR A 56 10.40 -9.87 -31.80
C THR A 56 11.84 -10.30 -31.50
N GLU A 57 12.80 -9.84 -32.30
CA GLU A 57 14.21 -9.96 -31.92
C GLU A 57 14.54 -9.04 -30.75
N TYR A 58 15.61 -9.33 -30.01
CA TYR A 58 15.90 -8.61 -28.76
C TYR A 58 16.08 -7.09 -28.93
N ASN A 59 16.47 -6.64 -30.14
CA ASN A 59 16.53 -5.22 -30.48
C ASN A 59 15.18 -4.64 -30.94
N GLY A 60 14.24 -5.47 -31.41
CA GLY A 60 12.90 -5.03 -31.77
C GLY A 60 12.01 -4.68 -30.57
N LEU A 61 12.44 -5.02 -29.35
CA LEU A 61 11.85 -4.49 -28.12
C LEU A 61 11.87 -2.96 -28.09
N TRP A 62 12.92 -2.32 -28.60
CA TRP A 62 12.99 -0.86 -28.69
C TRP A 62 11.88 -0.26 -29.57
N GLU A 63 11.56 -0.93 -30.68
CA GLU A 63 10.46 -0.52 -31.54
C GLU A 63 9.09 -0.76 -30.86
N THR A 64 9.00 -1.81 -30.06
CA THR A 64 7.77 -2.11 -29.29
C THR A 64 7.48 -0.99 -28.28
N TYR A 65 8.51 -0.49 -27.58
CA TYR A 65 8.35 0.54 -26.55
C TYR A 65 7.81 1.88 -27.10
N LYS A 66 8.04 2.19 -28.38
CA LYS A 66 7.47 3.38 -29.06
C LYS A 66 5.94 3.39 -29.13
N THR A 67 5.30 2.26 -28.83
CA THR A 67 3.84 2.13 -28.83
C THR A 67 3.29 1.56 -27.53
N ALA A 68 4.05 0.68 -26.86
CA ALA A 68 3.61 -0.03 -25.67
C ALA A 68 3.94 0.70 -24.35
N ASP A 69 5.00 1.51 -24.33
CA ASP A 69 5.57 2.06 -23.11
C ASP A 69 5.79 3.58 -23.25
N VAL A 70 4.76 4.28 -23.75
CA VAL A 70 4.75 5.73 -23.97
C VAL A 70 3.73 6.39 -23.05
N ARG A 71 4.18 7.37 -22.27
CA ARG A 71 3.34 8.19 -21.41
C ARG A 71 2.50 9.19 -22.23
N PRO A 72 1.43 9.77 -21.65
CA PRO A 72 0.65 10.80 -22.33
C PRO A 72 1.45 12.04 -22.77
N ASP A 73 2.54 12.35 -22.07
CA ASP A 73 3.47 13.44 -22.42
C ASP A 73 4.49 13.07 -23.53
N GLY A 74 4.38 11.86 -24.09
CA GLY A 74 5.25 11.35 -25.15
C GLY A 74 6.57 10.74 -24.66
N LYS A 75 6.84 10.76 -23.35
CA LYS A 75 8.08 10.21 -22.78
C LYS A 75 7.96 8.71 -22.53
N LEU A 76 9.12 8.08 -22.33
CA LEU A 76 9.18 6.68 -21.94
C LEU A 76 8.49 6.43 -20.59
N TRP A 77 7.74 5.34 -20.53
CA TRP A 77 7.10 4.84 -19.32
C TRP A 77 8.08 3.99 -18.50
N ASP A 78 8.72 4.60 -17.51
CA ASP A 78 9.64 3.92 -16.61
C ASP A 78 8.93 3.48 -15.31
N MET A 79 8.87 2.18 -15.08
CA MET A 79 8.23 1.61 -13.88
C MET A 79 9.18 1.52 -12.68
N TYR A 80 10.46 1.89 -12.83
CA TYR A 80 11.49 1.81 -11.80
C TYR A 80 11.96 3.17 -11.29
N SER A 81 11.63 4.27 -11.97
CA SER A 81 11.92 5.61 -11.48
C SER A 81 10.79 6.60 -11.78
N LYS A 82 10.39 7.36 -10.75
CA LYS A 82 9.46 8.48 -10.91
C LYS A 82 10.12 9.75 -11.42
N SER A 83 11.45 9.79 -11.51
CA SER A 83 12.18 11.03 -11.79
C SER A 83 12.64 11.16 -13.24
N THR A 84 12.29 10.20 -14.09
CA THR A 84 12.80 10.09 -15.45
C THR A 84 11.85 10.72 -16.47
N SER A 85 12.44 11.30 -17.51
CA SER A 85 11.75 11.96 -18.64
C SER A 85 12.48 11.64 -19.93
N TYR A 86 12.64 10.34 -20.21
CA TYR A 86 13.43 9.88 -21.35
C TYR A 86 12.68 10.02 -22.67
N GLU A 87 13.40 10.46 -23.69
CA GLU A 87 12.98 10.35 -25.08
C GLU A 87 13.19 8.93 -25.59
N ILE A 88 12.16 8.34 -26.18
CA ILE A 88 12.22 6.98 -26.73
C ILE A 88 13.08 7.00 -28.00
N GLY A 89 14.16 6.22 -28.01
CA GLY A 89 15.16 6.25 -29.09
C GLY A 89 16.13 7.43 -29.01
N GLY A 90 16.07 8.22 -27.93
CA GLY A 90 17.01 9.31 -27.68
C GLY A 90 18.38 8.82 -27.19
N SER A 91 19.26 9.77 -26.86
CA SER A 91 20.65 9.51 -26.42
C SER A 91 20.77 8.67 -25.14
N MET A 92 19.70 8.60 -24.35
CA MET A 92 19.65 7.88 -23.07
C MET A 92 19.28 6.39 -23.23
N GLN A 93 18.90 5.96 -24.44
CA GLN A 93 18.51 4.58 -24.72
C GLN A 93 19.72 3.63 -24.66
N GLY A 94 19.63 2.62 -23.80
CA GLY A 94 20.68 1.62 -23.62
C GLY A 94 21.95 2.15 -22.95
N HIS A 95 21.92 3.37 -22.43
CA HIS A 95 23.07 3.99 -21.77
C HIS A 95 23.23 3.43 -20.35
N ALA A 96 24.46 3.00 -20.02
CA ALA A 96 24.80 2.58 -18.67
C ALA A 96 24.95 3.80 -17.75
N SER A 97 24.43 3.71 -16.52
CA SER A 97 24.51 4.81 -15.56
C SER A 97 24.91 4.31 -14.18
N GLY A 98 25.71 5.13 -13.47
CA GLY A 98 26.04 4.95 -12.06
C GLY A 98 25.05 5.59 -11.10
N SER A 99 24.02 6.28 -11.62
CA SER A 99 22.96 6.93 -10.84
C SER A 99 21.60 6.91 -11.55
N GLU A 100 20.52 6.95 -10.76
CA GLU A 100 19.14 7.04 -11.24
C GLU A 100 18.92 8.35 -12.04
N GLY A 101 18.37 8.22 -13.23
CA GLY A 101 18.17 9.32 -14.18
C GLY A 101 19.16 9.31 -15.35
N GLY A 102 20.21 8.48 -15.33
CA GLY A 102 21.29 8.53 -16.32
C GLY A 102 21.12 7.64 -17.57
N GLY A 103 20.04 6.89 -17.70
CA GLY A 103 19.73 6.13 -18.91
C GLY A 103 18.66 5.07 -18.66
N TYR A 104 18.07 4.51 -19.71
CA TYR A 104 17.14 3.39 -19.57
C TYR A 104 17.59 2.17 -20.37
N ASN A 105 17.26 0.98 -19.88
CA ASN A 105 17.54 -0.28 -20.54
C ASN A 105 16.30 -1.19 -20.57
N ARG A 106 16.50 -2.44 -21.00
CA ARG A 106 15.47 -3.48 -21.00
C ARG A 106 15.55 -4.24 -19.69
N GLU A 107 14.50 -4.16 -18.89
CA GLU A 107 14.34 -4.92 -17.67
C GLU A 107 13.57 -6.21 -17.94
N HIS A 108 14.15 -7.34 -17.51
CA HIS A 108 13.48 -8.63 -17.49
C HIS A 108 12.78 -8.78 -16.13
N SER A 109 11.51 -8.40 -16.03
CA SER A 109 10.73 -8.40 -14.77
C SER A 109 10.73 -9.77 -14.09
N MET A 110 10.77 -10.84 -14.88
CA MET A 110 11.29 -12.13 -14.43
C MET A 110 12.74 -12.28 -14.90
N PRO A 111 13.74 -12.34 -13.98
CA PRO A 111 15.14 -12.31 -14.38
C PRO A 111 15.51 -13.40 -15.37
N LYS A 112 16.13 -13.01 -16.48
CA LYS A 112 16.59 -13.95 -17.52
C LYS A 112 17.57 -15.02 -17.04
N SER A 113 18.24 -14.81 -15.92
CA SER A 113 19.09 -15.83 -15.29
C SER A 113 18.29 -17.01 -14.76
N TRP A 114 17.01 -16.82 -14.40
CA TRP A 114 16.16 -17.87 -13.83
C TRP A 114 15.73 -18.92 -14.86
N PHE A 115 15.70 -18.54 -16.14
CA PHE A 115 15.35 -19.40 -17.28
C PHE A 115 16.50 -19.56 -18.29
N HIS A 116 17.75 -19.40 -17.83
CA HIS A 116 18.96 -19.59 -18.63
C HIS A 116 19.00 -18.76 -19.93
N LYS A 117 18.36 -17.58 -19.95
CA LYS A 117 18.26 -16.67 -21.09
C LYS A 117 17.66 -17.31 -22.35
N GLN A 118 16.87 -18.38 -22.19
CA GLN A 118 16.25 -19.08 -23.31
C GLN A 118 15.25 -18.18 -24.05
N LYS A 119 15.17 -18.38 -25.38
CA LYS A 119 14.11 -17.83 -26.22
C LYS A 119 12.92 -18.82 -26.23
N PRO A 120 11.67 -18.35 -26.40
CA PRO A 120 11.28 -16.96 -26.69
C PRO A 120 11.20 -16.04 -25.47
N MET A 121 11.17 -16.57 -24.24
CA MET A 121 11.04 -15.81 -22.99
C MET A 121 11.93 -14.57 -22.96
N HIS A 122 13.22 -14.69 -23.30
CA HIS A 122 14.17 -13.57 -23.30
C HIS A 122 13.71 -12.32 -24.08
N ASN A 123 12.87 -12.47 -25.09
CA ASN A 123 12.45 -11.38 -25.99
C ASN A 123 10.97 -11.01 -25.82
N ASP A 124 10.27 -11.58 -24.85
CA ASP A 124 8.83 -11.41 -24.71
C ASP A 124 8.47 -10.06 -24.06
N ALA A 125 7.93 -9.15 -24.87
CA ALA A 125 7.58 -7.79 -24.48
C ALA A 125 6.51 -7.72 -23.37
N PHE A 126 5.78 -8.81 -23.07
CA PHE A 126 4.88 -8.80 -21.91
C PHE A 126 5.60 -8.73 -20.57
N HIS A 127 6.84 -9.22 -20.48
CA HIS A 127 7.62 -9.19 -19.24
C HIS A 127 8.95 -8.43 -19.37
N VAL A 128 9.36 -8.07 -20.60
CA VAL A 128 10.48 -7.14 -20.80
C VAL A 128 9.92 -5.74 -20.91
N VAL A 129 10.19 -4.92 -19.90
CA VAL A 129 9.75 -3.52 -19.81
C VAL A 129 10.95 -2.58 -19.92
N PRO A 130 10.77 -1.32 -20.36
CA PRO A 130 11.80 -0.31 -20.19
C PRO A 130 11.92 0.11 -18.72
N ALA A 131 13.15 0.34 -18.26
CA ALA A 131 13.41 0.80 -16.90
C ALA A 131 14.71 1.62 -16.82
N ASP A 132 14.81 2.51 -15.82
CA ASP A 132 16.08 3.18 -15.49
C ASP A 132 17.22 2.15 -15.32
N THR A 133 18.34 2.38 -16.02
CA THR A 133 19.45 1.43 -16.08
C THR A 133 20.11 1.21 -14.71
N TYR A 134 20.20 2.26 -13.89
CA TYR A 134 20.81 2.16 -12.57
C TYR A 134 19.89 1.41 -11.60
N VAL A 135 18.61 1.77 -11.53
CA VAL A 135 17.63 1.08 -10.66
C VAL A 135 17.47 -0.38 -11.09
N ASN A 136 17.49 -0.67 -12.40
CA ASN A 136 17.51 -2.04 -12.90
C ASN A 136 18.77 -2.80 -12.42
N SER A 137 19.96 -2.19 -12.50
CA SER A 137 21.19 -2.78 -11.96
C SER A 137 21.11 -3.04 -10.45
N VAL A 138 20.50 -2.12 -9.69
CA VAL A 138 20.24 -2.27 -8.25
C VAL A 138 19.31 -3.45 -7.97
N ARG A 139 18.24 -3.60 -8.76
CA ARG A 139 17.26 -4.71 -8.68
C ARG A 139 17.93 -6.06 -8.95
N ASN A 140 18.87 -6.13 -9.89
CA ASN A 140 19.64 -7.33 -10.21
C ASN A 140 18.74 -8.53 -10.55
N ASN A 141 18.97 -9.71 -9.98
CA ASN A 141 18.15 -10.90 -10.11
C ASN A 141 17.34 -11.20 -8.84
N PHE A 142 17.18 -10.21 -7.97
CA PHE A 142 16.41 -10.37 -6.74
C PHE A 142 14.92 -10.52 -7.05
N PRO A 143 14.21 -11.41 -6.32
CA PRO A 143 12.77 -11.47 -6.40
C PRO A 143 12.10 -10.14 -6.08
N TYR A 144 10.89 -9.94 -6.63
CA TYR A 144 10.03 -8.89 -6.11
C TYR A 144 9.53 -9.26 -4.71
N GLY A 145 9.46 -8.28 -3.81
CA GLY A 145 8.93 -8.46 -2.47
C GLY A 145 9.03 -7.20 -1.64
N GLU A 146 8.17 -7.09 -0.62
CA GLU A 146 8.08 -5.92 0.25
C GLU A 146 9.30 -5.83 1.19
N ASN A 147 9.79 -4.62 1.43
CA ASN A 147 10.94 -4.36 2.29
C ASN A 147 10.92 -2.95 2.89
N LYS A 148 11.93 -2.59 3.68
CA LYS A 148 12.02 -1.27 4.34
C LYS A 148 12.94 -0.27 3.62
N GLY A 149 13.47 -0.62 2.45
CA GLY A 149 14.40 0.21 1.68
C GLY A 149 15.79 0.36 2.31
N GLU A 150 16.16 -0.48 3.28
CA GLU A 150 17.38 -0.29 4.05
C GLU A 150 18.68 -0.53 3.25
N MET A 151 18.62 -1.12 2.05
CA MET A 151 19.77 -1.27 1.15
C MET A 151 19.77 -0.29 -0.02
N PHE A 152 18.59 0.21 -0.41
CA PHE A 152 18.42 1.22 -1.46
C PHE A 152 16.99 1.75 -1.42
N THR A 153 16.86 3.05 -1.63
CA THR A 153 15.59 3.73 -1.88
C THR A 153 15.80 4.66 -3.07
N GLY A 154 15.06 4.42 -4.15
CA GLY A 154 15.04 5.26 -5.34
C GLY A 154 14.37 6.60 -5.07
N LYS A 155 14.53 7.54 -6.00
CA LYS A 155 14.00 8.89 -5.84
C LYS A 155 12.50 8.87 -5.56
N GLY A 156 12.14 9.57 -4.48
CA GLY A 156 10.79 9.62 -3.92
C GLY A 156 10.13 8.25 -3.72
N ASN A 157 10.89 7.32 -3.16
CA ASN A 157 10.43 6.02 -2.67
C ASN A 157 9.87 5.05 -3.74
N PHE A 158 10.14 5.31 -5.01
CA PHE A 158 9.53 4.58 -6.13
C PHE A 158 10.06 3.16 -6.37
N GLY A 159 11.24 2.84 -5.82
CA GLY A 159 11.80 1.50 -5.86
C GLY A 159 12.68 1.27 -4.63
N LYS A 160 12.52 0.13 -3.96
CA LYS A 160 13.23 -0.14 -2.70
C LYS A 160 13.93 -1.49 -2.77
N LYS A 161 15.12 -1.58 -2.16
CA LYS A 161 15.81 -2.85 -1.95
C LYS A 161 16.06 -3.06 -0.48
N GLY A 162 15.80 -4.28 -0.02
CA GLY A 162 16.00 -4.65 1.37
C GLY A 162 15.73 -6.12 1.61
N LYS A 163 15.71 -6.50 2.89
CA LYS A 163 15.26 -7.80 3.37
C LYS A 163 13.75 -7.88 3.27
N CYS A 164 13.28 -9.01 2.75
CA CYS A 164 11.87 -9.28 2.60
C CYS A 164 11.15 -9.19 3.95
N THR A 165 10.04 -8.46 3.99
CA THR A 165 9.13 -8.38 5.13
C THR A 165 7.90 -9.28 4.98
N THR A 166 7.66 -9.83 3.77
CA THR A 166 6.58 -10.78 3.52
C THR A 166 6.83 -12.10 4.28
N PRO A 167 5.87 -12.58 5.09
CA PRO A 167 6.02 -13.85 5.80
C PRO A 167 6.34 -15.03 4.88
N GLY A 168 7.34 -15.83 5.24
CA GLY A 168 7.75 -17.02 4.48
C GLY A 168 9.02 -16.84 3.64
N TYR A 169 9.62 -15.64 3.61
CA TYR A 169 10.92 -15.39 2.99
C TYR A 169 11.68 -14.27 3.71
N SER A 170 12.99 -14.39 3.85
CA SER A 170 13.87 -13.40 4.53
C SER A 170 15.11 -13.02 3.70
N GLY A 171 15.13 -13.43 2.43
CA GLY A 171 16.18 -13.04 1.50
C GLY A 171 16.08 -11.57 1.08
N THR A 172 17.05 -11.12 0.28
CA THR A 172 17.00 -9.78 -0.31
C THR A 172 15.99 -9.76 -1.46
N VAL A 173 15.18 -8.71 -1.51
CA VAL A 173 14.12 -8.47 -2.51
C VAL A 173 14.17 -7.03 -3.01
N PHE A 174 13.51 -6.80 -4.14
CA PHE A 174 13.22 -5.46 -4.65
C PHE A 174 11.70 -5.20 -4.59
N GLU A 175 11.29 -4.04 -4.13
CA GLU A 175 9.90 -3.60 -4.07
C GLU A 175 9.70 -2.49 -5.10
N PRO A 176 8.83 -2.69 -6.11
CA PRO A 176 8.40 -1.60 -6.98
C PRO A 176 7.44 -0.67 -6.23
N ALA A 177 7.17 0.52 -6.79
CA ALA A 177 6.14 1.42 -6.30
C ALA A 177 4.77 0.74 -6.23
N ASP A 178 3.90 1.21 -5.33
CA ASP A 178 2.62 0.55 -5.03
C ASP A 178 1.72 0.48 -6.26
N GLU A 179 1.74 1.52 -7.09
CA GLU A 179 0.99 1.64 -8.35
C GLU A 179 1.44 0.69 -9.49
N TYR A 180 2.44 -0.15 -9.26
CA TYR A 180 2.88 -1.16 -10.23
C TYR A 180 2.96 -2.57 -9.66
N LYS A 181 2.58 -2.77 -8.40
CA LYS A 181 2.63 -4.08 -7.77
C LYS A 181 1.71 -5.05 -8.51
N GLY A 182 0.54 -4.60 -8.92
CA GLY A 182 -0.43 -5.32 -9.74
C GLY A 182 0.10 -5.60 -11.14
N ASP A 183 0.73 -4.63 -11.80
CA ASP A 183 1.36 -4.82 -13.12
C ASP A 183 2.37 -5.97 -13.07
N PHE A 184 3.32 -5.94 -12.12
CA PHE A 184 4.32 -6.99 -11.99
C PHE A 184 3.70 -8.33 -11.56
N ALA A 185 2.62 -8.32 -10.77
CA ALA A 185 1.88 -9.53 -10.45
C ALA A 185 1.27 -10.18 -11.70
N ARG A 186 0.58 -9.41 -12.53
CA ARG A 186 -0.03 -9.87 -13.79
C ARG A 186 1.02 -10.28 -14.83
N ILE A 187 2.20 -9.67 -14.83
CA ILE A 187 3.36 -10.13 -15.60
C ILE A 187 3.81 -11.52 -15.13
N TYR A 188 3.90 -11.77 -13.82
CA TYR A 188 4.26 -13.09 -13.30
C TYR A 188 3.19 -14.13 -13.64
N PHE A 189 1.91 -13.83 -13.45
CA PHE A 189 0.84 -14.75 -13.84
C PHE A 189 0.83 -15.08 -15.34
N TYR A 190 1.11 -14.08 -16.18
CA TYR A 190 1.33 -14.27 -17.61
C TYR A 190 2.51 -15.23 -17.86
N MET A 191 3.67 -14.98 -17.27
CA MET A 191 4.85 -15.84 -17.44
C MET A 191 4.57 -17.28 -16.99
N ALA A 192 3.81 -17.45 -15.91
CA ALA A 192 3.38 -18.76 -15.43
C ALA A 192 2.47 -19.51 -16.40
N THR A 193 1.69 -18.79 -17.20
CA THR A 193 0.68 -19.35 -18.11
C THR A 193 1.23 -19.53 -19.52
N ALA A 194 1.91 -18.52 -20.07
CA ALA A 194 2.49 -18.55 -21.41
C ALA A 194 3.61 -19.58 -21.56
N TYR A 195 4.30 -19.89 -20.45
CA TYR A 195 5.44 -20.81 -20.42
C TYR A 195 5.20 -22.03 -19.54
N GLU A 196 3.95 -22.49 -19.44
CA GLU A 196 3.55 -23.67 -18.65
C GLU A 196 4.51 -24.85 -18.84
N ALA A 197 4.80 -25.23 -20.09
CA ALA A 197 5.67 -26.37 -20.41
C ALA A 197 7.15 -26.20 -19.98
N ALA A 198 7.62 -24.97 -19.72
CA ALA A 198 9.02 -24.68 -19.40
C ALA A 198 9.24 -24.28 -17.93
N ILE A 199 8.23 -23.70 -17.28
CA ILE A 199 8.40 -22.97 -16.02
C ILE A 199 8.84 -23.86 -14.84
N ALA A 200 8.50 -25.15 -14.87
CA ALA A 200 8.95 -26.11 -13.86
C ALA A 200 10.50 -26.27 -13.84
N GLY A 201 11.17 -26.00 -14.96
CA GLY A 201 12.61 -26.05 -15.09
C GLY A 201 13.34 -24.83 -14.55
N TRP A 202 12.66 -23.71 -14.35
CA TRP A 202 13.28 -22.43 -13.94
C TRP A 202 13.76 -22.48 -12.49
N LYS A 203 14.83 -21.73 -12.20
CA LYS A 203 15.53 -21.77 -10.90
C LYS A 203 15.70 -20.38 -10.29
N SER A 204 15.05 -20.18 -9.15
CA SER A 204 15.24 -19.02 -8.26
C SER A 204 14.63 -19.32 -6.88
N PRO A 205 14.84 -18.47 -5.87
CA PRO A 205 14.21 -18.62 -4.55
C PRO A 205 12.67 -18.58 -4.56
N VAL A 206 12.05 -18.11 -5.66
CA VAL A 206 10.59 -18.03 -5.78
C VAL A 206 9.97 -19.16 -6.60
N MET A 207 10.78 -20.00 -7.26
CA MET A 207 10.26 -21.10 -8.08
C MET A 207 10.01 -22.34 -7.23
N SER A 208 8.84 -22.97 -7.39
CA SER A 208 8.49 -24.22 -6.72
C SER A 208 8.96 -25.48 -7.46
N GLY A 209 9.30 -25.34 -8.75
CA GLY A 209 9.56 -26.47 -9.64
C GLY A 209 8.30 -27.20 -10.15
N ASN A 210 7.11 -26.64 -9.92
CA ASN A 210 5.84 -27.21 -10.39
C ASN A 210 5.30 -26.46 -11.62
N GLU A 211 4.75 -27.19 -12.59
CA GLU A 211 4.17 -26.60 -13.80
C GLU A 211 2.88 -25.82 -13.52
N TYR A 212 1.98 -26.37 -12.70
CA TYR A 212 0.68 -25.76 -12.43
C TYR A 212 0.78 -24.62 -11.42
N LYS A 213 1.47 -24.84 -10.29
CA LYS A 213 1.70 -23.85 -9.21
C LYS A 213 3.19 -23.46 -9.15
N PRO A 214 3.70 -22.63 -10.09
CA PRO A 214 5.13 -22.46 -10.32
C PRO A 214 5.86 -21.62 -9.28
N TYR A 215 5.12 -20.88 -8.45
CA TYR A 215 5.70 -20.06 -7.41
C TYR A 215 5.55 -20.72 -6.03
N VAL A 216 6.55 -20.52 -5.18
CA VAL A 216 6.47 -20.87 -3.76
C VAL A 216 5.35 -20.08 -3.08
N LYS A 217 4.81 -20.63 -1.99
CA LYS A 217 3.58 -20.12 -1.35
C LYS A 217 3.62 -18.63 -1.04
N TRP A 218 4.70 -18.15 -0.40
CA TRP A 218 4.80 -16.73 -0.01
C TRP A 218 4.74 -15.79 -1.21
N GLN A 219 5.39 -16.18 -2.33
CA GLN A 219 5.39 -15.38 -3.54
C GLN A 219 4.01 -15.40 -4.19
N MET A 220 3.37 -16.56 -4.27
CA MET A 220 2.02 -16.67 -4.84
C MET A 220 1.02 -15.83 -4.04
N ASP A 221 1.01 -15.96 -2.72
CA ASP A 221 0.11 -15.20 -1.84
C ASP A 221 0.31 -13.68 -2.00
N MET A 222 1.57 -13.24 -2.13
CA MET A 222 1.90 -11.84 -2.35
C MET A 222 1.44 -11.34 -3.72
N LEU A 223 1.70 -12.09 -4.79
CA LEU A 223 1.27 -11.69 -6.15
C LEU A 223 -0.25 -11.61 -6.25
N MET A 224 -0.97 -12.57 -5.64
CA MET A 224 -2.44 -12.55 -5.59
C MET A 224 -2.96 -11.33 -4.83
N ARG A 225 -2.31 -10.97 -3.71
CA ARG A 225 -2.63 -9.76 -2.95
C ARG A 225 -2.35 -8.48 -3.76
N TRP A 226 -1.17 -8.38 -4.37
CA TRP A 226 -0.78 -7.24 -5.19
C TRP A 226 -1.73 -7.02 -6.37
N ALA A 227 -2.10 -8.07 -7.11
CA ALA A 227 -3.06 -7.94 -8.21
C ALA A 227 -4.46 -7.48 -7.78
N LYS A 228 -4.84 -7.74 -6.51
CA LYS A 228 -6.10 -7.29 -5.92
C LYS A 228 -6.01 -5.85 -5.38
N GLU A 229 -4.91 -5.49 -4.75
CA GLU A 229 -4.68 -4.17 -4.15
C GLU A 229 -4.38 -3.10 -5.20
N ASP A 230 -3.79 -3.49 -6.32
CA ASP A 230 -3.49 -2.65 -7.49
C ASP A 230 -4.22 -3.22 -8.73
N PRO A 231 -5.49 -2.82 -8.97
CA PRO A 231 -6.31 -3.31 -10.08
C PRO A 231 -5.74 -2.94 -11.45
N VAL A 232 -6.22 -3.60 -12.51
CA VAL A 232 -5.77 -3.31 -13.88
C VAL A 232 -6.00 -1.84 -14.24
N SER A 233 -4.95 -1.17 -14.70
CA SER A 233 -4.96 0.24 -15.09
C SER A 233 -5.15 0.46 -16.60
N GLN A 234 -5.47 1.69 -17.01
CA GLN A 234 -5.57 2.05 -18.44
C GLN A 234 -4.23 1.89 -19.17
N LYS A 235 -3.11 2.17 -18.50
CA LYS A 235 -1.75 1.90 -19.02
C LYS A 235 -1.61 0.44 -19.42
N GLU A 236 -1.96 -0.49 -18.54
CA GLU A 236 -1.81 -1.92 -18.81
C GLU A 236 -2.69 -2.37 -19.98
N ILE A 237 -3.92 -1.88 -20.06
CA ILE A 237 -4.82 -2.17 -21.18
C ILE A 237 -4.18 -1.71 -22.50
N LEU A 238 -3.68 -0.46 -22.57
CA LEU A 238 -3.04 0.07 -23.77
C LEU A 238 -1.77 -0.69 -24.13
N ARG A 239 -0.95 -1.01 -23.13
CA ARG A 239 0.26 -1.81 -23.29
C ARG A 239 -0.08 -3.20 -23.82
N ASN A 240 -1.12 -3.86 -23.29
CA ASN A 240 -1.55 -5.17 -23.73
C ASN A 240 -1.97 -5.16 -25.20
N GLU A 241 -2.73 -4.14 -25.63
CA GLU A 241 -3.10 -3.95 -27.04
C GLU A 241 -1.89 -3.71 -27.95
N ALA A 242 -0.95 -2.86 -27.52
CA ALA A 242 0.24 -2.54 -28.30
C ALA A 242 1.16 -3.75 -28.46
N VAL A 243 1.43 -4.48 -27.37
CA VAL A 243 2.23 -5.71 -27.41
C VAL A 243 1.53 -6.80 -28.24
N ALA A 244 0.20 -6.92 -28.15
CA ALA A 244 -0.55 -7.90 -28.93
C ALA A 244 -0.43 -7.67 -30.45
N LYS A 245 -0.38 -6.41 -30.89
CA LYS A 245 -0.14 -6.08 -32.31
C LYS A 245 1.25 -6.50 -32.79
N VAL A 246 2.24 -6.53 -31.90
CA VAL A 246 3.61 -6.92 -32.23
C VAL A 246 3.79 -8.44 -32.14
N GLN A 247 3.29 -9.07 -31.08
CA GLN A 247 3.59 -10.47 -30.78
C GLN A 247 2.49 -11.46 -31.19
N GLY A 248 1.30 -10.97 -31.52
CA GLY A 248 0.14 -11.80 -31.88
C GLY A 248 -0.51 -12.53 -30.70
N ASN A 249 0.01 -12.37 -29.48
CA ASN A 249 -0.56 -12.94 -28.26
C ASN A 249 -0.94 -11.85 -27.25
N ARG A 250 -1.71 -12.22 -26.22
CA ARG A 250 -2.28 -11.29 -25.23
C ARG A 250 -2.01 -11.77 -23.80
N ASN A 251 -1.96 -10.83 -22.85
CA ASN A 251 -1.94 -11.15 -21.42
C ASN A 251 -3.37 -11.34 -20.89
N PRO A 252 -3.78 -12.57 -20.53
CA PRO A 252 -5.16 -12.84 -20.12
C PRO A 252 -5.51 -12.23 -18.76
N PHE A 253 -4.52 -11.93 -17.92
CA PHE A 253 -4.74 -11.33 -16.60
C PHE A 253 -5.00 -9.81 -16.66
N ILE A 254 -4.69 -9.19 -17.80
CA ILE A 254 -5.09 -7.80 -18.10
C ILE A 254 -6.47 -7.80 -18.76
N ASP A 255 -6.70 -8.70 -19.73
CA ASP A 255 -7.97 -8.80 -20.45
C ASP A 255 -9.13 -9.31 -19.57
N TYR A 256 -8.83 -10.14 -18.57
CA TYR A 256 -9.79 -10.69 -17.60
C TYR A 256 -9.23 -10.47 -16.18
N PRO A 257 -9.37 -9.26 -15.62
CA PRO A 257 -8.86 -8.96 -14.28
C PRO A 257 -9.43 -9.94 -13.25
N GLY A 258 -8.58 -10.51 -12.39
CA GLY A 258 -8.98 -11.51 -11.40
C GLY A 258 -8.97 -12.96 -11.88
N LEU A 259 -8.54 -13.22 -13.11
CA LEU A 259 -8.47 -14.58 -13.68
C LEU A 259 -7.58 -15.51 -12.84
N GLU A 260 -6.56 -14.98 -12.16
CA GLU A 260 -5.70 -15.70 -11.23
C GLU A 260 -6.47 -16.43 -10.12
N GLU A 261 -7.64 -15.92 -9.71
CA GLU A 261 -8.51 -16.57 -8.72
C GLU A 261 -9.10 -17.89 -9.26
N TYR A 262 -9.37 -17.97 -10.56
CA TYR A 262 -9.87 -19.19 -11.22
C TYR A 262 -8.78 -20.22 -11.46
N LEU A 263 -7.51 -19.79 -11.47
CA LEU A 263 -6.36 -20.67 -11.70
C LEU A 263 -5.77 -21.18 -10.39
N TRP A 264 -5.65 -20.33 -9.37
CA TRP A 264 -4.91 -20.65 -8.15
C TRP A 264 -5.57 -20.19 -6.85
N GLY A 265 -6.60 -19.34 -6.93
CA GLY A 265 -7.26 -18.75 -5.77
C GLY A 265 -8.54 -19.45 -5.36
N SER A 266 -9.47 -18.64 -4.86
CA SER A 266 -10.73 -19.09 -4.25
C SER A 266 -11.77 -19.60 -5.26
N LYS A 267 -11.59 -19.31 -6.55
CA LYS A 267 -12.52 -19.66 -7.64
C LYS A 267 -12.03 -20.84 -8.49
N VAL A 268 -11.09 -21.64 -7.99
CA VAL A 268 -10.43 -22.72 -8.76
C VAL A 268 -11.40 -23.78 -9.31
N ASP A 269 -12.53 -23.99 -8.63
CA ASP A 269 -13.58 -24.94 -9.03
C ASP A 269 -14.70 -24.28 -9.86
N GLU A 270 -14.68 -22.95 -10.02
CA GLU A 270 -15.64 -22.23 -10.84
C GLU A 270 -15.22 -22.25 -12.31
N LYS A 271 -16.20 -22.45 -13.21
CA LYS A 271 -15.97 -22.41 -14.66
C LYS A 271 -15.71 -20.99 -15.11
N PHE A 272 -14.59 -20.80 -15.82
CA PHE A 272 -14.37 -19.57 -16.56
C PHE A 272 -15.44 -19.44 -17.65
N SER A 273 -16.14 -18.31 -17.67
CA SER A 273 -17.05 -17.97 -18.76
C SER A 273 -16.42 -16.87 -19.59
N TYR A 274 -16.18 -17.15 -20.87
CA TYR A 274 -15.69 -16.17 -21.83
C TYR A 274 -16.72 -15.06 -22.09
N ASP A 275 -17.98 -15.43 -22.33
CA ASP A 275 -19.05 -14.48 -22.69
C ASP A 275 -19.66 -13.75 -21.47
N ASN A 276 -19.60 -14.36 -20.28
CA ASN A 276 -20.27 -13.85 -19.07
C ASN A 276 -19.29 -13.65 -17.90
N TYR A 277 -18.04 -13.32 -18.19
CA TYR A 277 -17.05 -13.09 -17.15
C TYR A 277 -17.43 -11.91 -16.25
N VAL A 278 -17.49 -12.16 -14.94
CA VAL A 278 -17.60 -11.10 -13.93
C VAL A 278 -16.30 -11.06 -13.15
N SER A 279 -15.58 -9.95 -13.29
CA SER A 279 -14.30 -9.75 -12.64
C SER A 279 -14.46 -9.64 -11.12
N PRO A 280 -13.73 -10.43 -10.31
CA PRO A 280 -13.68 -10.24 -8.86
C PRO A 280 -12.86 -9.01 -8.45
N THR A 281 -12.02 -8.50 -9.35
CA THR A 281 -11.15 -7.33 -9.17
C THR A 281 -11.24 -6.44 -10.41
N PRO A 282 -12.36 -5.70 -10.59
CA PRO A 282 -12.62 -4.93 -11.81
C PRO A 282 -11.49 -3.96 -12.12
N ALA A 283 -11.15 -3.82 -13.40
CA ALA A 283 -10.19 -2.81 -13.85
C ALA A 283 -10.62 -1.40 -13.40
N ASN A 284 -9.64 -0.55 -13.11
CA ASN A 284 -9.83 0.87 -12.85
C ASN A 284 -9.36 1.68 -14.07
N PRO A 285 -10.20 1.89 -15.10
CA PRO A 285 -9.80 2.60 -16.31
C PRO A 285 -9.53 4.10 -16.09
N ASN A 286 -9.90 4.64 -14.92
CA ASN A 286 -9.56 6.01 -14.55
C ASN A 286 -8.14 6.11 -13.97
N ASP A 287 -7.54 4.98 -13.58
CA ASP A 287 -6.13 4.93 -13.26
C ASP A 287 -5.32 4.95 -14.56
N VAL A 288 -4.63 6.06 -14.78
CA VAL A 288 -3.75 6.23 -15.94
C VAL A 288 -2.45 5.44 -15.78
N GLY A 289 -2.24 4.71 -14.68
CA GLY A 289 -1.18 3.72 -14.49
C GLY A 289 0.09 4.26 -13.85
N GLY A 290 0.00 5.28 -13.00
CA GLY A 290 1.11 5.73 -12.12
C GLY A 290 1.41 7.24 -12.14
N VAL A 291 2.38 7.64 -11.30
CA VAL A 291 2.79 9.04 -11.10
C VAL A 291 4.10 9.35 -11.84
N TYR A 292 4.12 10.44 -12.62
CA TYR A 292 5.28 10.87 -13.42
C TYR A 292 5.56 12.36 -13.30
N PRO A 293 6.80 12.82 -13.55
CA PRO A 293 7.11 14.24 -13.59
C PRO A 293 6.28 14.91 -14.69
N GLY A 294 5.44 15.87 -14.31
CA GLY A 294 4.61 16.64 -15.24
C GLY A 294 3.16 16.20 -15.36
N TYR A 295 2.72 15.10 -14.72
CA TYR A 295 1.30 14.89 -14.44
C TYR A 295 0.99 15.51 -13.07
N ASN A 296 0.23 16.60 -13.06
CA ASN A 296 -0.07 17.49 -11.92
C ASN A 296 1.08 18.31 -11.31
N GLY A 297 2.32 18.22 -11.82
CA GLY A 297 3.38 19.21 -11.55
C GLY A 297 3.88 19.33 -10.10
N GLU A 298 3.31 18.56 -9.18
CA GLU A 298 3.78 18.41 -7.81
C GLU A 298 4.32 16.98 -7.69
N ASP A 299 5.59 16.85 -7.31
CA ASP A 299 6.06 15.59 -6.73
C ASP A 299 5.09 15.27 -5.59
N PRO A 300 4.48 14.07 -5.52
CA PRO A 300 3.79 13.70 -4.29
C PRO A 300 4.82 13.85 -3.18
N GLU A 301 4.53 14.73 -2.21
CA GLU A 301 5.28 14.76 -0.97
C GLU A 301 5.32 13.32 -0.49
N ASP A 302 6.54 12.86 -0.15
CA ASP A 302 6.70 11.52 0.39
C ASP A 302 5.66 11.33 1.50
N PRO A 303 4.93 10.19 1.53
CA PRO A 303 4.04 9.92 2.65
C PRO A 303 4.85 10.10 3.92
N GLN A 304 4.41 11.00 4.79
CA GLN A 304 5.16 11.29 6.01
C GLN A 304 5.38 9.98 6.77
N ASP A 305 6.61 9.81 7.25
CA ASP A 305 6.94 8.74 8.19
C ASP A 305 5.85 8.75 9.28
N PRO A 306 5.13 7.66 9.55
CA PRO A 306 4.11 7.63 10.60
C PRO A 306 4.66 7.98 12.00
N ASN A 307 5.99 8.03 12.16
CA ASN A 307 6.67 8.52 13.36
C ASN A 307 6.98 10.04 13.35
N GLN A 308 6.65 10.74 12.27
CA GLN A 308 6.78 12.19 12.07
C GLN A 308 5.54 12.76 11.37
N SER A 309 4.35 12.37 11.84
CA SER A 309 3.11 12.97 11.34
C SER A 309 2.98 14.43 11.79
N ASP A 310 2.68 15.33 10.85
CA ASP A 310 2.24 16.71 11.11
C ASP A 310 0.79 16.79 11.62
N ASP A 311 0.11 15.63 11.78
CA ASP A 311 -1.20 15.58 12.40
C ASP A 311 -1.15 16.20 13.79
N LYS A 312 -2.07 17.13 14.04
CA LYS A 312 -2.20 17.75 15.35
C LYS A 312 -3.13 16.91 16.22
N TYR A 313 -2.69 16.63 17.43
CA TYR A 313 -3.45 15.93 18.44
C TYR A 313 -4.05 16.97 19.38
N THR A 314 -5.35 16.88 19.60
CA THR A 314 -6.07 17.67 20.59
C THR A 314 -6.11 16.91 21.91
N PHE A 315 -5.74 17.58 23.00
CA PHE A 315 -5.84 17.08 24.36
C PHE A 315 -6.61 18.08 25.23
N LYS A 316 -7.43 17.57 26.16
CA LYS A 316 -8.21 18.37 27.11
C LYS A 316 -7.75 18.09 28.54
N LYS A 317 -7.61 19.15 29.34
CA LYS A 317 -7.25 19.04 30.75
C LYS A 317 -8.26 18.16 31.50
N ILE A 318 -7.75 17.32 32.39
CA ILE A 318 -8.53 16.64 33.43
C ILE A 318 -8.10 17.15 34.81
N THR A 319 -9.03 17.20 35.76
CA THR A 319 -8.79 17.79 37.08
C THR A 319 -9.20 16.90 38.25
N GLN A 320 -9.71 15.69 37.99
CA GLN A 320 -10.22 14.79 39.01
C GLN A 320 -10.10 13.31 38.59
N ASP A 321 -10.06 12.41 39.58
CA ASP A 321 -9.84 10.97 39.35
C ASP A 321 -10.89 10.33 38.45
N SER A 322 -12.15 10.80 38.50
CA SER A 322 -13.25 10.26 37.66
C SER A 322 -13.08 10.51 36.16
N GLU A 323 -12.19 11.42 35.77
CA GLU A 323 -11.90 11.74 34.36
C GLU A 323 -10.71 10.94 33.81
N LEU A 324 -9.89 10.38 34.70
CA LEU A 324 -8.77 9.51 34.37
C LEU A 324 -9.30 8.21 33.79
N GLN A 325 -8.87 7.90 32.57
CA GLN A 325 -9.19 6.70 31.83
C GLN A 325 -7.91 5.96 31.47
N THR A 326 -7.84 4.67 31.76
CA THR A 326 -6.73 3.81 31.37
C THR A 326 -6.83 3.41 29.89
N GLY A 327 -5.70 3.09 29.26
CA GLY A 327 -5.62 2.69 27.85
C GLY A 327 -5.65 3.85 26.85
N THR A 328 -5.71 5.10 27.33
CA THR A 328 -5.64 6.31 26.50
C THR A 328 -4.35 7.09 26.75
N ASP A 329 -4.08 8.02 25.85
CA ASP A 329 -2.87 8.85 25.84
C ASP A 329 -3.10 10.17 26.58
N TYR A 330 -2.05 10.69 27.21
CA TYR A 330 -2.04 11.96 27.92
C TYR A 330 -0.78 12.77 27.62
N LEU A 331 -0.85 14.08 27.82
CA LEU A 331 0.33 14.92 28.02
C LEU A 331 0.49 15.23 29.52
N ILE A 332 1.73 15.20 30.00
CA ILE A 332 2.11 15.73 31.32
C ILE A 332 2.59 17.17 31.12
N VAL A 333 1.84 18.13 31.60
CA VAL A 333 1.99 19.56 31.27
C VAL A 333 2.33 20.36 32.52
N CYS A 334 3.22 21.35 32.40
CA CYS A 334 3.39 22.42 33.37
C CYS A 334 2.76 23.69 32.78
N GLU A 335 1.52 23.99 33.18
CA GLU A 335 0.77 25.15 32.68
C GLU A 335 1.48 26.47 32.97
N ALA A 336 2.10 26.59 34.14
CA ALA A 336 2.82 27.80 34.56
C ALA A 336 3.94 28.23 33.61
N GLU A 337 4.47 27.29 32.82
CA GLU A 337 5.64 27.47 31.95
C GLU A 337 5.28 27.18 30.48
N ASN A 338 4.00 26.93 30.17
CA ASN A 338 3.50 26.57 28.84
C ASN A 338 4.34 25.47 28.18
N THR A 339 4.63 24.41 28.94
CA THR A 339 5.45 23.30 28.45
C THR A 339 4.91 21.95 28.87
N ALA A 340 5.10 20.94 28.02
CA ALA A 340 4.82 19.56 28.30
C ALA A 340 6.11 18.72 28.32
N LEU A 341 6.03 17.57 29.00
CA LEU A 341 7.08 16.57 29.02
C LEU A 341 7.34 16.07 27.59
N GLY A 342 8.57 16.20 27.12
CA GLY A 342 9.01 15.74 25.81
C GLY A 342 10.52 15.57 25.71
N LYS A 343 11.08 15.73 24.51
CA LYS A 343 12.54 15.65 24.26
C LYS A 343 13.07 16.76 23.35
N ALA A 344 14.24 17.28 23.70
CA ALA A 344 14.87 18.41 23.01
C ALA A 344 15.52 18.04 21.66
N ASP A 345 15.82 16.77 21.39
CA ASP A 345 16.62 16.41 20.21
C ASP A 345 16.47 14.97 19.69
N GLY A 346 15.58 14.15 20.25
CA GLY A 346 15.44 12.74 19.88
C GLY A 346 16.49 11.79 20.49
N THR A 347 17.37 12.25 21.37
CA THR A 347 18.34 11.38 22.08
C THR A 347 17.84 10.90 23.45
N LYS A 348 18.38 9.80 23.97
CA LYS A 348 18.08 9.27 25.31
C LYS A 348 18.82 10.11 26.37
N THR A 349 18.11 10.94 27.11
CA THR A 349 18.55 11.37 28.44
C THR A 349 18.09 10.32 29.46
N GLY A 350 19.02 9.57 30.03
CA GLY A 350 18.66 8.41 30.88
C GLY A 350 17.96 8.73 32.20
N LYS A 351 17.72 10.01 32.57
CA LYS A 351 17.32 10.42 33.93
C LYS A 351 16.31 11.56 34.05
N PHE A 352 15.93 12.21 32.96
CA PHE A 352 14.98 13.34 32.96
C PHE A 352 14.45 13.57 31.54
N TYR A 353 13.38 14.34 31.43
CA TYR A 353 12.76 14.74 30.17
C TYR A 353 12.88 16.25 29.96
N ALA A 354 13.05 16.65 28.70
CA ALA A 354 13.15 18.07 28.35
C ALA A 354 11.74 18.68 28.16
N PRO A 355 11.60 20.01 28.32
CA PRO A 355 10.37 20.70 28.02
C PRO A 355 10.15 20.83 26.51
N ALA A 356 8.94 20.53 26.06
CA ALA A 356 8.42 20.92 24.76
C ALA A 356 7.39 22.04 24.95
N LYS A 357 7.48 23.12 24.16
CA LYS A 357 6.53 24.24 24.29
C LYS A 357 5.13 23.80 23.82
N VAL A 358 4.11 24.25 24.54
CA VAL A 358 2.70 24.05 24.17
C VAL A 358 1.95 25.36 24.25
N GLU A 359 0.89 25.48 23.45
CA GLU A 359 -0.07 26.58 23.58
C GLU A 359 -1.35 26.03 24.23
N ILE A 360 -1.74 26.59 25.38
CA ILE A 360 -2.94 26.19 26.11
C ILE A 360 -4.03 27.22 25.85
N LYS A 361 -5.14 26.78 25.24
CA LYS A 361 -6.33 27.60 24.99
C LYS A 361 -7.55 26.91 25.56
N ASN A 362 -8.26 27.56 26.47
CA ASN A 362 -9.48 27.02 27.08
C ASN A 362 -9.31 25.57 27.58
N PHE A 363 -8.25 25.33 28.35
CA PHE A 363 -7.89 23.99 28.87
C PHE A 363 -7.69 22.92 27.79
N THR A 364 -7.36 23.35 26.57
CA THR A 364 -7.12 22.50 25.41
C THR A 364 -5.73 22.78 24.83
N ILE A 365 -5.04 21.73 24.42
CA ILE A 365 -3.77 21.80 23.69
C ILE A 365 -3.97 21.07 22.36
N THR A 366 -3.65 21.75 21.26
CA THR A 366 -3.60 21.14 19.92
C THR A 366 -2.16 21.24 19.41
N THR A 367 -1.48 20.11 19.25
CA THR A 367 -0.03 20.07 18.98
C THR A 367 0.38 18.80 18.24
N THR A 368 1.51 18.85 17.53
CA THR A 368 2.19 17.62 17.06
C THR A 368 2.86 16.94 18.26
N VAL A 369 3.07 15.63 18.19
CA VAL A 369 3.55 14.83 19.33
C VAL A 369 4.60 13.82 18.92
N ASP A 370 5.36 13.32 19.90
CA ASP A 370 6.35 12.23 19.81
C ASP A 370 7.55 12.46 18.86
N GLY A 371 7.58 13.56 18.13
CA GLY A 371 8.69 14.03 17.32
C GLY A 371 9.69 14.91 18.09
N LYS A 372 10.71 15.40 17.37
CA LYS A 372 11.75 16.27 17.93
C LYS A 372 11.17 17.59 18.45
N ASN A 373 11.50 17.96 19.70
CA ASN A 373 11.00 19.18 20.38
C ASN A 373 9.48 19.25 20.56
N THR A 374 8.77 18.12 20.43
CA THR A 374 7.32 18.05 20.63
C THR A 374 6.98 17.37 21.96
N PRO A 375 5.78 17.60 22.51
CA PRO A 375 5.28 16.84 23.66
C PRO A 375 5.24 15.35 23.35
N HIS A 376 5.60 14.53 24.34
CA HIS A 376 5.45 13.08 24.23
C HIS A 376 4.09 12.65 24.78
N ARG A 377 3.43 11.74 24.06
CA ARG A 377 2.25 11.07 24.57
C ARG A 377 2.65 10.02 25.58
N ILE A 378 2.01 10.10 26.75
CA ILE A 378 2.13 9.12 27.82
C ILE A 378 0.85 8.30 27.87
N LYS A 379 0.95 7.03 27.50
CA LYS A 379 -0.15 6.07 27.65
C LYS A 379 -0.20 5.57 29.08
N ILE A 380 -1.35 5.73 29.72
CA ILE A 380 -1.56 5.30 31.10
C ILE A 380 -2.32 3.98 31.09
N SER A 381 -1.71 2.91 31.59
CA SER A 381 -2.33 1.58 31.79
C SER A 381 -2.34 1.21 33.27
N GLY A 382 -2.99 0.08 33.62
CA GLY A 382 -3.09 -0.39 35.00
C GLY A 382 -4.45 -0.12 35.63
N ALA A 383 -4.47 0.08 36.94
CA ALA A 383 -5.68 0.33 37.73
C ALA A 383 -5.39 1.33 38.87
N GLU A 384 -6.44 1.75 39.56
CA GLU A 384 -6.32 2.69 40.68
C GLU A 384 -5.28 2.24 41.70
N GLY A 385 -4.35 3.14 42.03
CA GLY A 385 -3.23 2.88 42.94
C GLY A 385 -2.01 2.19 42.31
N ALA A 386 -2.09 1.70 41.07
CA ALA A 386 -0.99 1.04 40.37
C ALA A 386 -1.09 1.23 38.85
N TYR A 387 -0.49 2.31 38.37
CA TYR A 387 -0.45 2.69 36.96
C TYR A 387 0.93 2.52 36.36
N ALA A 388 0.96 2.17 35.08
CA ALA A 388 2.14 2.25 34.23
C ALA A 388 2.02 3.46 33.30
N LEU A 389 3.15 4.16 33.11
CA LEU A 389 3.26 5.32 32.24
C LEU A 389 4.18 4.97 31.08
N PHE A 390 3.62 4.71 29.91
CA PHE A 390 4.36 4.35 28.71
C PHE A 390 4.56 5.58 27.83
N ASP A 391 5.82 6.00 27.64
CA ASP A 391 6.19 7.05 26.70
C ASP A 391 6.18 6.49 25.28
N ILE A 392 5.18 6.91 24.49
CA ILE A 392 5.00 6.46 23.10
C ILE A 392 6.16 6.91 22.23
N GLY A 393 6.65 8.14 22.40
CA GLY A 393 7.73 8.70 21.58
C GLY A 393 9.07 7.99 21.76
N THR A 394 9.27 7.22 22.83
CA THR A 394 10.53 6.48 23.05
C THR A 394 10.37 4.98 23.24
N GLY A 395 9.14 4.48 23.37
CA GLY A 395 8.85 3.06 23.52
C GLY A 395 9.27 2.49 24.88
N VAL A 396 9.23 3.29 25.95
CA VAL A 396 9.66 2.86 27.29
C VAL A 396 8.64 3.21 28.37
N TYR A 397 8.64 2.46 29.46
CA TYR A 397 7.89 2.76 30.68
C TYR A 397 8.71 3.67 31.60
N LEU A 398 8.09 4.76 32.04
CA LEU A 398 8.68 5.69 32.99
C LEU A 398 8.77 5.04 34.37
N VAL A 399 9.90 5.20 35.04
CA VAL A 399 10.13 4.70 36.39
C VAL A 399 10.99 5.67 37.21
N SER A 400 10.80 5.64 38.52
CA SER A 400 11.73 6.24 39.47
C SER A 400 12.08 5.24 40.57
N LYS A 401 13.25 4.61 40.43
CA LYS A 401 13.71 3.50 41.28
C LYS A 401 14.62 3.92 42.44
N THR A 402 15.00 5.20 42.49
CA THR A 402 16.01 5.70 43.45
C THR A 402 15.48 6.93 44.17
N ASN A 403 16.10 7.26 45.30
CA ASN A 403 15.80 8.50 46.02
C ASN A 403 16.46 9.74 45.38
N LYS A 404 16.85 9.68 44.11
CA LYS A 404 17.41 10.81 43.34
C LYS A 404 16.32 11.44 42.46
N ASN A 405 16.57 12.65 41.98
CA ASN A 405 15.70 13.33 41.00
C ASN A 405 15.90 12.70 39.61
N SER A 406 15.51 11.44 39.46
CA SER A 406 15.72 10.60 38.28
C SER A 406 14.39 10.01 37.81
N LEU A 407 14.00 10.41 36.61
CA LEU A 407 12.88 9.86 35.84
C LEU A 407 13.47 9.12 34.64
N GLU A 408 13.46 7.79 34.72
CA GLU A 408 14.16 6.90 33.80
C GLU A 408 13.16 6.14 32.93
N GLY A 409 13.63 5.57 31.83
CA GLY A 409 12.83 4.72 30.94
C GLY A 409 13.32 3.27 30.96
N ILE A 410 12.40 2.31 31.05
CA ILE A 410 12.69 0.86 30.94
C ILE A 410 11.79 0.18 29.91
N GLU A 411 12.25 -0.92 29.33
CA GLU A 411 11.52 -1.60 28.24
C GLU A 411 10.31 -2.41 28.75
N ASN A 412 10.41 -2.98 29.96
CA ASN A 412 9.36 -3.80 30.54
C ASN A 412 8.32 -2.94 31.27
N GLU A 413 7.05 -3.37 31.19
CA GLU A 413 5.94 -2.71 31.89
C GLU A 413 6.18 -2.61 33.40
N SER A 414 5.81 -1.47 33.97
CA SER A 414 6.04 -1.17 35.39
C SER A 414 4.88 -0.37 35.97
N LEU A 415 4.05 -1.04 36.78
CA LEU A 415 2.90 -0.45 37.48
C LEU A 415 3.36 0.28 38.74
N THR A 416 4.18 1.31 38.56
CA THR A 416 4.95 1.95 39.66
C THR A 416 4.47 3.34 40.01
N TRP A 417 3.28 3.74 39.54
CA TRP A 417 2.77 5.09 39.74
C TRP A 417 1.40 5.08 40.40
N THR A 418 1.18 6.03 41.30
CA THR A 418 -0.14 6.47 41.75
C THR A 418 -0.43 7.82 41.11
N ILE A 419 -1.69 8.08 40.79
CA ILE A 419 -2.15 9.36 40.24
C ILE A 419 -3.32 9.79 41.10
N ALA A 420 -3.26 11.02 41.60
CA ALA A 420 -4.34 11.70 42.31
C ALA A 420 -4.38 13.16 41.85
N PHE A 421 -5.48 13.87 42.12
CA PHE A 421 -5.61 15.28 41.77
C PHE A 421 -5.77 16.16 43.02
N THR A 422 -5.14 17.33 43.01
CA THR A 422 -5.33 18.36 44.04
C THR A 422 -6.64 19.13 43.81
N GLU A 423 -7.09 19.91 44.80
CA GLU A 423 -8.28 20.76 44.66
C GLU A 423 -8.14 21.79 43.52
N GLU A 424 -6.92 22.22 43.21
CA GLU A 424 -6.61 23.11 42.08
C GLU A 424 -6.51 22.37 40.73
N GLY A 425 -6.76 21.04 40.72
CA GLY A 425 -6.72 20.20 39.52
C GLY A 425 -5.32 19.85 39.05
N ASN A 426 -4.30 19.92 39.92
CA ASN A 426 -2.94 19.46 39.61
C ASN A 426 -2.86 17.95 39.76
N ALA A 427 -2.12 17.28 38.88
CA ALA A 427 -1.86 15.84 38.97
C ALA A 427 -0.66 15.54 39.88
N ASP A 428 -0.88 14.77 40.93
CA ASP A 428 0.16 14.17 41.78
C ASP A 428 0.50 12.78 41.25
N ILE A 429 1.45 12.72 40.30
CA ILE A 429 1.92 11.48 39.68
C ILE A 429 3.11 10.94 40.48
N LYS A 430 2.84 10.07 41.46
CA LYS A 430 3.78 9.67 42.51
C LYS A 430 4.29 8.24 42.33
N SER A 431 5.61 8.07 42.38
CA SER A 431 6.27 6.77 42.29
C SER A 431 6.01 5.93 43.54
N THR A 432 5.71 4.65 43.35
CA THR A 432 5.60 3.65 44.43
C THR A 432 6.96 2.98 44.75
N LEU A 433 8.00 3.22 43.94
CA LEU A 433 9.33 2.60 44.09
C LEU A 433 10.38 3.48 44.80
N SER A 434 10.11 4.76 45.03
CA SER A 434 11.03 5.69 45.70
C SER A 434 10.28 6.52 46.74
N GLU A 435 10.96 7.01 47.79
CA GLU A 435 10.42 7.62 49.02
C GLU A 435 9.45 8.82 48.84
N LYS A 436 8.30 8.60 48.20
CA LYS A 436 7.22 9.56 47.92
C LYS A 436 7.59 10.68 46.94
N ARG A 437 8.25 10.33 45.84
CA ARG A 437 8.61 11.27 44.76
C ARG A 437 7.52 11.36 43.69
N SER A 438 7.17 12.58 43.30
CA SER A 438 6.20 12.83 42.21
C SER A 438 6.82 13.58 41.04
N ILE A 439 6.23 13.48 39.85
CA ILE A 439 6.68 14.21 38.65
C ILE A 439 6.36 15.71 38.82
N PHE A 440 7.38 16.56 38.66
CA PHE A 440 7.25 18.02 38.65
C PHE A 440 8.10 18.62 37.52
N TYR A 441 7.83 19.90 37.22
CA TYR A 441 8.70 20.70 36.36
C TYR A 441 9.65 21.59 37.17
N ASN A 442 10.92 21.58 36.79
CA ASN A 442 11.95 22.42 37.37
C ASN A 442 12.29 23.57 36.42
N ALA A 443 11.85 24.79 36.75
CA ALA A 443 12.03 25.97 35.91
C ALA A 443 13.50 26.39 35.74
N GLN A 444 14.33 26.20 36.77
CA GLN A 444 15.75 26.58 36.72
C GLN A 444 16.56 25.69 35.76
N MET A 445 16.33 24.38 35.82
CA MET A 445 17.02 23.37 35.00
C MET A 445 16.28 23.07 33.69
N GLN A 446 15.11 23.68 33.48
CA GLN A 446 14.22 23.46 32.34
C GLN A 446 14.04 21.97 32.04
N ARG A 447 13.43 21.23 32.97
CA ARG A 447 13.24 19.77 32.82
C ARG A 447 12.08 19.23 33.64
N PHE A 448 11.53 18.12 33.17
CA PHE A 448 10.64 17.24 33.92
C PHE A 448 11.44 16.11 34.59
N SER A 449 11.25 15.93 35.89
CA SER A 449 11.81 14.82 36.65
C SER A 449 10.98 14.63 37.93
N VAL A 450 11.43 13.76 38.83
CA VAL A 450 10.73 13.51 40.09
C VAL A 450 11.34 14.27 41.29
N TYR A 451 10.49 14.76 42.18
CA TYR A 451 10.86 15.59 43.32
C TYR A 451 9.98 15.30 44.55
N ASN A 452 10.43 15.74 45.73
CA ASN A 452 9.71 15.64 47.00
C ASN A 452 9.03 16.96 47.42
N SER A 453 9.13 18.05 46.63
CA SER A 453 8.91 19.41 47.12
C SER A 453 7.80 20.19 46.41
N THR A 454 7.18 21.09 47.17
CA THR A 454 6.27 22.16 46.70
C THR A 454 6.99 23.32 46.01
N THR A 455 8.33 23.33 45.99
CA THR A 455 9.12 24.38 45.36
C THR A 455 9.27 24.20 43.85
N GLN A 456 8.97 23.01 43.33
CA GLN A 456 8.90 22.76 41.90
C GLN A 456 7.49 23.08 41.38
N LYS A 457 7.35 23.31 40.08
CA LYS A 457 6.06 23.65 39.48
C LYS A 457 5.23 22.38 39.31
N PRO A 458 3.96 22.36 39.77
CA PRO A 458 3.09 21.19 39.64
C PRO A 458 2.78 20.92 38.17
N VAL A 459 2.39 19.67 37.89
CA VAL A 459 1.98 19.25 36.55
C VAL A 459 0.48 19.00 36.48
N GLN A 460 -0.07 19.05 35.28
CA GLN A 460 -1.45 18.79 34.93
C GLN A 460 -1.48 17.66 33.89
N LEU A 461 -2.58 16.92 33.85
CA LEU A 461 -2.81 15.90 32.84
C LEU A 461 -3.79 16.41 31.79
N TYR A 462 -3.39 16.26 30.53
CA TYR A 462 -4.22 16.58 29.38
C TYR A 462 -4.52 15.29 28.64
N LYS A 463 -5.76 14.83 28.70
CA LYS A 463 -6.26 13.59 28.09
C LYS A 463 -6.47 13.78 26.60
N PHE A 464 -6.03 12.79 25.81
CA PHE A 464 -6.28 12.76 24.38
C PHE A 464 -7.79 12.84 24.07
N ASP A 465 -8.16 13.71 23.13
CA ASP A 465 -9.53 13.94 22.68
C ASP A 465 -9.73 13.46 21.24
N LYS A 466 -8.92 13.97 20.30
CA LYS A 466 -9.02 13.65 18.87
C LYS A 466 -7.72 13.97 18.12
N VAL A 467 -7.59 13.42 16.92
CA VAL A 467 -6.60 13.87 15.93
C VAL A 467 -7.29 14.85 14.97
N GLU A 468 -6.70 16.02 14.76
CA GLU A 468 -7.06 16.95 13.69
C GLU A 468 -6.37 16.51 12.41
N THR A 469 -6.97 15.53 11.73
CA THR A 469 -6.59 15.18 10.36
C THR A 469 -7.29 16.13 9.39
N GLY A 470 -6.63 16.48 8.27
CA GLY A 470 -7.31 17.12 7.12
C GLY A 470 -8.45 16.27 6.51
N ILE A 471 -8.58 15.02 6.97
CA ILE A 471 -9.66 14.10 6.64
C ILE A 471 -10.87 14.43 7.51
N THR A 472 -11.95 14.86 6.86
CA THR A 472 -13.26 15.03 7.50
C THR A 472 -13.80 13.64 7.87
N TYR A 473 -14.08 13.39 9.16
CA TYR A 473 -14.88 12.23 9.51
C TYR A 473 -16.24 12.38 8.84
N VAL A 474 -16.55 11.48 7.89
CA VAL A 474 -17.90 11.36 7.35
C VAL A 474 -18.78 10.96 8.53
N THR A 475 -19.51 11.93 9.08
CA THR A 475 -20.62 11.63 9.96
C THR A 475 -21.53 10.70 9.17
N THR A 476 -21.85 9.55 9.74
CA THR A 476 -22.91 8.69 9.22
C THR A 476 -24.21 9.47 9.34
N THR A 477 -24.48 10.35 8.39
CA THR A 477 -25.83 10.72 8.03
C THR A 477 -26.43 9.44 7.50
N THR A 478 -27.08 8.71 8.39
CA THR A 478 -28.12 7.77 7.99
C THR A 478 -29.09 8.59 7.16
N HIS A 479 -28.98 8.53 5.84
CA HIS A 479 -30.05 8.98 4.96
C HIS A 479 -31.20 8.01 5.20
N PRO A 480 -32.26 8.41 5.91
CA PRO A 480 -33.47 7.62 5.94
C PRO A 480 -34.10 7.80 4.55
N ALA A 481 -34.48 6.71 3.91
CA ALA A 481 -35.35 6.71 2.73
C ALA A 481 -34.73 6.94 1.35
N ALA A 482 -33.68 6.20 0.99
CA ALA A 482 -33.68 5.61 -0.35
C ALA A 482 -34.05 4.13 -0.20
N ALA A 483 -35.34 3.81 -0.45
CA ALA A 483 -35.76 2.43 -0.59
C ALA A 483 -34.89 1.76 -1.67
N GLY A 484 -34.33 0.60 -1.35
CA GLY A 484 -33.44 -0.07 -2.27
C GLY A 484 -32.55 -1.13 -1.64
N ILE A 485 -32.00 -1.94 -2.52
CA ILE A 485 -30.94 -2.89 -2.23
C ILE A 485 -29.65 -2.26 -2.72
N TYR A 486 -28.63 -2.26 -1.89
CA TYR A 486 -27.29 -1.83 -2.23
C TYR A 486 -26.29 -2.96 -2.02
N THR A 487 -25.22 -2.95 -2.79
CA THR A 487 -24.05 -3.77 -2.48
C THR A 487 -23.40 -3.26 -1.18
N ILE A 488 -22.55 -4.08 -0.55
CA ILE A 488 -21.75 -3.62 0.60
C ILE A 488 -20.81 -2.45 0.27
N TYR A 489 -20.58 -2.17 -1.02
CA TYR A 489 -19.78 -1.07 -1.54
C TYR A 489 -20.62 0.17 -1.87
N GLY A 490 -21.92 0.18 -1.54
CA GLY A 490 -22.80 1.35 -1.70
C GLY A 490 -23.38 1.54 -3.11
N GLN A 491 -23.23 0.56 -4.00
CA GLN A 491 -23.85 0.61 -5.34
C GLN A 491 -25.30 0.17 -5.27
N LYS A 492 -26.23 0.90 -5.89
CA LYS A 492 -27.65 0.54 -5.92
C LYS A 492 -27.90 -0.63 -6.88
N VAL A 493 -28.55 -1.67 -6.38
CA VAL A 493 -28.87 -2.93 -7.08
C VAL A 493 -30.35 -2.98 -7.46
N SER A 494 -31.22 -2.46 -6.59
CA SER A 494 -32.67 -2.38 -6.82
C SER A 494 -33.25 -1.13 -6.15
N ASP A 495 -34.34 -0.61 -6.72
CA ASP A 495 -35.18 0.44 -6.10
C ASP A 495 -36.16 -0.12 -5.07
N ASP A 496 -36.37 -1.45 -5.04
CA ASP A 496 -37.19 -2.14 -4.04
C ASP A 496 -36.33 -2.85 -2.98
N SER A 497 -36.97 -3.61 -2.09
CA SER A 497 -36.30 -4.41 -1.05
C SER A 497 -36.38 -5.92 -1.29
N ASN A 498 -36.71 -6.33 -2.53
CA ASN A 498 -36.95 -7.73 -2.86
C ASN A 498 -35.63 -8.47 -3.12
N THR A 499 -35.26 -9.37 -2.21
CA THR A 499 -34.00 -10.12 -2.29
C THR A 499 -34.10 -11.44 -3.07
N THR A 500 -35.28 -11.79 -3.60
CA THR A 500 -35.55 -13.15 -4.14
C THR A 500 -34.76 -13.47 -5.40
N ASN A 501 -34.38 -12.45 -6.18
CA ASN A 501 -33.63 -12.59 -7.43
C ASN A 501 -32.15 -12.21 -7.30
N LEU A 502 -31.68 -11.98 -6.07
CA LEU A 502 -30.28 -11.66 -5.82
C LEU A 502 -29.45 -12.94 -5.72
N SER A 503 -28.23 -12.87 -6.23
CA SER A 503 -27.22 -13.89 -5.98
C SER A 503 -26.93 -14.01 -4.49
N LYS A 504 -26.42 -15.17 -4.07
CA LYS A 504 -26.00 -15.39 -2.67
C LYS A 504 -24.93 -14.37 -2.29
N GLY A 505 -25.11 -13.70 -1.16
CA GLY A 505 -24.22 -12.62 -0.76
C GLY A 505 -24.79 -11.72 0.33
N VAL A 506 -24.00 -10.74 0.77
CA VAL A 506 -24.44 -9.73 1.74
C VAL A 506 -24.83 -8.46 0.99
N TYR A 507 -26.01 -7.95 1.29
CA TYR A 507 -26.54 -6.71 0.73
C TYR A 507 -26.96 -5.75 1.84
N ILE A 508 -27.05 -4.47 1.52
CA ILE A 508 -27.68 -3.47 2.39
C ILE A 508 -29.09 -3.23 1.86
N VAL A 509 -30.09 -3.74 2.56
CA VAL A 509 -31.51 -3.60 2.20
C VAL A 509 -32.14 -2.62 3.17
N ASN A 510 -32.60 -1.47 2.68
CA ASN A 510 -33.16 -0.39 3.51
C ASN A 510 -32.27 -0.05 4.73
N GLY A 511 -30.96 0.04 4.50
CA GLY A 511 -29.98 0.37 5.54
C GLY A 511 -29.59 -0.78 6.48
N LYS A 512 -30.10 -2.01 6.27
CA LYS A 512 -29.74 -3.19 7.08
C LYS A 512 -28.95 -4.20 6.27
N LYS A 513 -27.91 -4.79 6.89
CA LYS A 513 -27.20 -5.93 6.30
C LYS A 513 -28.14 -7.14 6.24
N VAL A 514 -28.35 -7.68 5.05
CA VAL A 514 -29.12 -8.89 4.79
C VAL A 514 -28.23 -9.90 4.08
N LEU A 515 -28.21 -11.12 4.59
CA LEU A 515 -27.57 -12.25 3.93
C LEU A 515 -28.59 -12.97 3.06
N VAL A 516 -28.37 -12.96 1.75
CA VAL A 516 -29.12 -13.77 0.77
C VAL A 516 -28.44 -15.14 0.69
N LYS A 517 -29.18 -16.19 1.05
CA LYS A 517 -28.67 -17.56 1.25
C LYS A 517 -28.88 -18.48 0.06
#